data_AF-A0AAN7TCQ1-F1
#
_entry.id   AF-A0AAN7TCQ1-F1
#
_cell.length_a   1.000
_cell.length_b   1.000
_cell.length_c   1.000
_cell.angle_alpha   90.00
_cell.angle_beta   90.00
_cell.angle_gamma   90.00
#
_symmetry.space_group_name_H-M   'P 1'
#
loop_
_entity.id
_entity.type
_entity.pdbx_description
1 polymer ?
#
loop_
_entity_poly.entity_id
_entity_poly.type
_entity_poly.pdbx_seq_one_letter_code
_entity_poly.pdbx_strand_id
1 'polypeptide(L)'
;MSIQDRAQHQLGQLDKELSKYPMLNNFEQQTSIPKSWALLGLAGLYFFLVFFNIGGEFLVNFAGFIIPGYYSLDALFSASKIDDSQYWVVYAFLNVLESLVNAVYWFPFYYVFKFILVLWMALPMTNGAQVVFRSVIQPVFSRFFSTTGSTAADLRAKVDSAGKSQ
;
A
#
# COMPACT_ATOMS: atom_id res chain seq x y z
N MET A 1 -12.37 -31.17 -0.60
CA MET A 1 -12.35 -30.15 0.47
C MET A 1 -13.55 -29.26 0.26
N SER A 2 -14.49 -29.30 1.19
CA SER A 2 -15.65 -28.42 1.18
C SER A 2 -15.21 -26.96 1.33
N ILE A 3 -16.04 -26.02 0.88
CA ILE A 3 -15.79 -24.58 1.08
C ILE A 3 -15.70 -24.25 2.57
N GLN A 4 -16.40 -25.01 3.43
CA GLN A 4 -16.35 -24.88 4.88
C GLN A 4 -14.99 -25.29 5.44
N ASP A 5 -14.40 -26.37 4.93
CA ASP A 5 -13.07 -26.85 5.36
C ASP A 5 -11.99 -25.81 5.04
N ARG A 6 -12.09 -25.17 3.86
CA ARG A 6 -11.16 -24.11 3.45
C ARG A 6 -11.32 -22.86 4.31
N ALA A 7 -12.56 -22.46 4.61
CA ALA A 7 -12.84 -21.33 5.47
C ALA A 7 -12.31 -21.56 6.90
N GLN A 8 -12.56 -22.74 7.49
CA GLN A 8 -12.03 -23.10 8.80
C GLN A 8 -10.50 -23.14 8.81
N HIS A 9 -9.88 -23.63 7.74
CA HIS A 9 -8.42 -23.65 7.63
C HIS A 9 -7.83 -22.23 7.56
N GLN A 10 -8.44 -21.31 6.81
CA GLN A 10 -8.01 -19.91 6.76
C GLN A 10 -8.25 -19.20 8.10
N LEU A 11 -9.40 -19.43 8.74
CA LEU A 11 -9.70 -18.90 10.07
C LEU A 11 -8.70 -19.39 11.12
N GLY A 12 -8.30 -20.66 11.07
CA GLY A 12 -7.31 -21.24 11.97
C GLY A 12 -5.90 -20.68 11.76
N GLN A 13 -5.51 -20.38 10.52
CA GLN A 13 -4.25 -19.70 10.24
C GLN A 13 -4.26 -18.26 10.77
N LEU A 14 -5.36 -17.54 10.54
CA LEU A 14 -5.55 -16.19 11.05
C LEU A 14 -5.47 -16.17 12.58
N ASP A 15 -6.16 -17.09 13.23
CA ASP A 15 -6.17 -17.19 14.69
C ASP A 15 -4.78 -17.51 15.26
N LYS A 16 -4.01 -18.36 14.56
CA LYS A 16 -2.61 -18.67 14.91
C LYS A 16 -1.69 -17.46 14.78
N GLU A 17 -1.84 -16.65 13.73
CA GLU A 17 -1.08 -15.40 13.54
C GLU A 17 -1.49 -14.35 14.57
N LEU A 18 -2.79 -14.18 14.83
CA LEU A 18 -3.32 -13.26 15.83
C LEU A 18 -2.90 -13.66 17.25
N SER A 19 -2.74 -14.95 17.52
CA SER A 19 -2.29 -15.46 18.82
C SER A 19 -0.85 -15.08 19.16
N LYS A 20 -0.04 -14.63 18.19
CA LYS A 20 1.31 -14.08 18.44
C LYS A 20 1.26 -12.76 19.20
N TYR A 21 0.12 -12.06 19.20
CA TYR A 21 -0.05 -10.80 19.90
C TYR A 21 -0.74 -11.03 21.26
N PRO A 22 -0.03 -10.89 22.39
CA PRO A 22 -0.58 -11.18 23.73
C PRO A 22 -1.79 -10.29 24.09
N MET A 23 -1.88 -9.09 23.51
CA MET A 23 -3.03 -8.19 23.67
C MET A 23 -4.33 -8.81 23.13
N LEU A 24 -4.26 -9.52 22.00
CA LEU A 24 -5.43 -10.17 21.40
C LEU A 24 -5.86 -11.41 22.19
N ASN A 25 -4.91 -12.13 22.78
CA ASN A 25 -5.19 -13.28 23.65
C ASN A 25 -5.90 -12.85 24.93
N ASN A 26 -5.46 -11.75 25.54
CA ASN A 26 -6.10 -11.19 26.73
C ASN A 26 -7.52 -10.68 26.41
N PHE A 27 -7.72 -10.15 25.22
CA PHE A 27 -9.03 -9.69 24.75
C PHE A 27 -9.99 -10.86 24.50
N GLU A 28 -9.53 -11.96 23.90
CA GLU A 28 -10.31 -13.18 23.72
C GLU A 28 -10.68 -13.81 25.07
N GLN A 29 -9.75 -13.86 26.02
CA GLN A 29 -10.04 -14.39 27.36
C GLN A 29 -11.09 -13.56 28.11
N GLN A 30 -11.14 -12.23 27.90
CA GLN A 30 -12.17 -11.38 28.51
C GLN A 30 -13.52 -11.44 27.81
N THR A 31 -13.53 -11.49 26.47
CA THR A 31 -14.77 -11.38 25.68
C THR A 31 -15.36 -12.72 25.26
N SER A 32 -14.60 -13.82 25.38
CA SER A 32 -14.96 -15.16 24.87
C SER A 32 -15.29 -15.21 23.37
N ILE A 33 -14.98 -14.15 22.62
CA ILE A 33 -15.19 -14.07 21.17
C ILE A 33 -13.89 -14.49 20.48
N PRO A 34 -13.93 -15.44 19.53
CA PRO A 34 -12.73 -15.82 18.78
C PRO A 34 -12.12 -14.63 18.05
N LYS A 35 -10.80 -14.47 18.13
CA LYS A 35 -10.05 -13.33 17.58
C LYS A 35 -10.26 -13.18 16.08
N SER A 36 -10.36 -14.30 15.37
CA SER A 36 -10.63 -14.35 13.92
C SER A 36 -11.97 -13.73 13.56
N TRP A 37 -13.03 -14.00 14.32
CA TRP A 37 -14.35 -13.39 14.12
C TRP A 37 -14.36 -11.91 14.49
N ALA A 38 -13.67 -11.51 15.56
CA ALA A 38 -13.52 -10.12 15.93
C ALA A 38 -12.80 -9.31 14.82
N LEU A 39 -11.71 -9.86 14.26
CA LEU A 39 -10.99 -9.23 13.15
C LEU A 39 -11.86 -9.11 11.89
N LEU A 40 -12.60 -10.16 11.54
CA LEU A 40 -13.53 -10.13 10.40
C LEU A 40 -14.67 -9.13 10.62
N GLY A 41 -15.19 -9.04 11.84
CA GLY A 41 -16.19 -8.04 12.21
C GLY A 41 -15.67 -6.62 12.07
N LEU A 42 -14.44 -6.36 12.54
CA LEU A 42 -13.78 -5.06 12.38
C LEU A 42 -13.50 -4.72 10.91
N ALA A 43 -13.00 -5.69 10.13
CA ALA A 43 -12.77 -5.51 8.70
C ALA A 43 -14.08 -5.24 7.94
N GLY A 44 -15.15 -5.97 8.27
CA GLY A 44 -16.48 -5.76 7.71
C GLY A 44 -17.07 -4.41 8.08
N LEU A 45 -16.95 -3.99 9.35
CA LEU A 45 -17.37 -2.66 9.81
C LEU A 45 -16.57 -1.56 9.09
N TYR A 46 -15.26 -1.73 8.98
CA TYR A 46 -14.40 -0.79 8.27
C TYR A 46 -14.83 -0.66 6.80
N PHE A 47 -15.06 -1.77 6.10
CA PHE A 47 -15.56 -1.75 4.72
C PHE A 47 -16.94 -1.10 4.62
N PHE A 48 -17.84 -1.38 5.57
CA PHE A 48 -19.15 -0.75 5.65
C PHE A 48 -19.04 0.78 5.79
N LEU A 49 -18.17 1.27 6.67
CA LEU A 49 -17.95 2.71 6.84
C LEU A 49 -17.44 3.37 5.55
N VAL A 50 -16.50 2.71 4.85
CA VAL A 50 -16.01 3.18 3.54
C VAL A 50 -17.15 3.17 2.50
N PHE A 51 -17.97 2.12 2.47
CA PHE A 51 -19.08 1.96 1.53
C PHE A 51 -20.14 3.06 1.67
N PHE A 52 -20.50 3.40 2.90
CA PHE A 52 -21.43 4.49 3.21
C PHE A 52 -20.77 5.88 3.22
N ASN A 53 -19.49 5.97 2.87
CA ASN A 53 -18.72 7.21 2.88
C ASN A 53 -18.73 7.92 4.25
N ILE A 54 -18.76 7.15 5.32
CA ILE A 54 -18.64 7.68 6.68
C ILE A 54 -17.14 7.82 6.98
N GLY A 55 -16.59 9.01 6.68
CA GLY A 55 -15.16 9.28 6.80
C GLY A 55 -14.31 8.54 5.76
N GLY A 56 -14.85 8.29 4.57
CA GLY A 56 -14.22 7.47 3.52
C GLY A 56 -12.79 7.90 3.18
N GLU A 57 -12.54 9.20 3.02
CA GLU A 57 -11.21 9.75 2.74
C GLU A 57 -10.19 9.37 3.82
N PHE A 58 -10.55 9.63 5.08
CA PHE A 58 -9.70 9.31 6.23
C PHE A 58 -9.41 7.83 6.32
N LEU A 59 -10.45 6.99 6.21
CA LEU A 59 -10.31 5.54 6.29
C LEU A 59 -9.37 5.04 5.20
N VAL A 60 -9.65 5.34 3.93
CA VAL A 60 -8.83 4.86 2.81
C VAL A 60 -7.38 5.31 2.94
N ASN A 61 -7.15 6.56 3.36
CA ASN A 61 -5.80 7.07 3.55
C ASN A 61 -5.08 6.39 4.72
N PHE A 62 -5.82 6.08 5.79
CA PHE A 62 -5.30 5.35 6.93
C PHE A 62 -4.87 3.93 6.56
N ALA A 63 -5.67 3.20 5.78
CA ALA A 63 -5.28 1.87 5.27
C ALA A 63 -4.09 1.97 4.29
N GLY A 64 -4.10 2.96 3.40
CA GLY A 64 -3.01 3.23 2.46
C GLY A 64 -1.70 3.64 3.12
N PHE A 65 -1.75 4.09 4.37
CA PHE A 65 -0.57 4.39 5.16
C PHE A 65 -0.10 3.19 5.99
N ILE A 66 -1.01 2.56 6.75
CA ILE A 66 -0.64 1.55 7.75
C ILE A 66 -0.09 0.26 7.14
N ILE A 67 -0.71 -0.27 6.08
CA ILE A 67 -0.31 -1.55 5.50
C ILE A 67 1.13 -1.50 4.98
N PRO A 68 1.48 -0.63 4.01
CA PRO A 68 2.85 -0.49 3.53
C PRO A 68 3.77 0.10 4.60
N GLY A 69 3.28 0.99 5.47
CA GLY A 69 4.08 1.57 6.55
C GLY A 69 4.56 0.52 7.56
N TYR A 70 3.74 -0.48 7.86
CA TYR A 70 4.17 -1.62 8.68
C TYR A 70 5.28 -2.41 8.00
N TYR A 71 5.13 -2.74 6.70
CA TYR A 71 6.17 -3.44 5.95
C TYR A 71 7.46 -2.62 5.81
N SER A 72 7.36 -1.31 5.59
CA SER A 72 8.51 -0.41 5.55
C SER A 72 9.22 -0.34 6.90
N LEU A 73 8.49 -0.29 8.03
CA LEU A 73 9.10 -0.33 9.36
C LEU A 73 9.78 -1.68 9.64
N ASP A 74 9.13 -2.79 9.29
CA ASP A 74 9.72 -4.12 9.44
C ASP A 74 10.99 -4.28 8.57
N ALA A 75 11.00 -3.72 7.35
CA ALA A 75 12.17 -3.66 6.49
C ALA A 75 13.31 -2.78 7.05
N LEU A 76 13.01 -1.78 7.87
CA LEU A 76 14.03 -0.96 8.53
C LEU A 76 14.70 -1.69 9.69
N PHE A 77 13.97 -2.57 10.38
CA PHE A 77 14.49 -3.35 11.51
C PHE A 77 15.02 -4.73 11.10
N SER A 78 14.64 -5.23 9.92
CA SER A 78 15.21 -6.42 9.29
C SER A 78 16.30 -6.03 8.30
N ALA A 79 17.25 -6.91 8.00
CA ALA A 79 18.26 -6.64 6.97
C ALA A 79 17.70 -6.74 5.52
N SER A 80 16.38 -6.65 5.35
CA SER A 80 15.71 -6.83 4.06
C SER A 80 15.47 -5.48 3.38
N LYS A 81 15.93 -5.34 2.13
CA LYS A 81 15.60 -4.19 1.29
C LYS A 81 14.31 -4.48 0.53
N ILE A 82 13.19 -3.98 1.03
CA ILE A 82 11.95 -3.86 0.26
C ILE A 82 11.96 -2.47 -0.38
N ASP A 83 11.87 -2.40 -1.72
CA ASP A 83 11.78 -1.12 -2.44
C ASP A 83 10.32 -0.65 -2.49
N ASP A 84 9.90 0.06 -1.43
CA ASP A 84 8.55 0.62 -1.31
C ASP A 84 8.39 1.97 -2.04
N SER A 85 9.46 2.50 -2.64
CA SER A 85 9.50 3.85 -3.23
C SER A 85 8.43 4.02 -4.32
N GLN A 86 8.20 2.99 -5.14
CA GLN A 86 7.22 3.01 -6.22
C GLN A 86 5.79 3.12 -5.68
N TYR A 87 5.49 2.44 -4.57
CA TYR A 87 4.19 2.53 -3.91
C TYR A 87 3.94 3.96 -3.43
N TRP A 88 4.88 4.54 -2.67
CA TRP A 88 4.72 5.88 -2.11
C TRP A 88 4.57 6.95 -3.18
N VAL A 89 5.30 6.83 -4.30
CA VAL A 89 5.17 7.77 -5.43
C VAL A 89 3.78 7.67 -6.07
N VAL A 90 3.30 6.46 -6.37
CA VAL A 90 1.97 6.28 -6.95
C VAL A 90 0.87 6.74 -5.99
N TYR A 91 0.98 6.39 -4.71
CA TYR A 91 0.03 6.78 -3.67
C TYR A 91 -0.03 8.29 -3.50
N ALA A 92 1.13 8.98 -3.43
CA ALA A 92 1.18 10.43 -3.36
C ALA A 92 0.57 11.09 -4.61
N PHE A 93 0.89 10.58 -5.80
CA PHE A 93 0.33 11.09 -7.05
C PHE A 93 -1.20 10.99 -7.10
N LEU A 94 -1.77 9.86 -6.66
CA LEU A 94 -3.22 9.66 -6.59
C LEU A 94 -3.90 10.64 -5.63
N ASN A 95 -3.33 10.85 -4.44
CA ASN A 95 -3.88 11.81 -3.47
C ASN A 95 -3.79 13.27 -3.96
N VAL A 96 -2.71 13.63 -4.65
CA VAL A 96 -2.60 14.96 -5.27
C VAL A 96 -3.66 15.13 -6.36
N LEU A 97 -3.84 14.15 -7.25
CA LEU A 97 -4.88 14.21 -8.29
C LEU A 97 -6.29 14.30 -7.71
N GLU A 98 -6.56 13.53 -6.65
CA GLU A 98 -7.82 13.61 -5.92
C GLU A 98 -8.05 15.00 -5.32
N SER A 99 -7.02 15.64 -4.75
CA SER A 99 -7.18 17.00 -4.21
C SER A 99 -7.60 18.05 -5.25
N LEU A 100 -7.38 17.79 -6.55
CA LEU A 100 -7.77 18.67 -7.65
C LEU A 100 -9.24 18.49 -8.08
N VAL A 101 -9.85 17.35 -7.77
CA VAL A 101 -11.18 16.98 -8.28
C VAL A 101 -12.06 16.57 -7.12
N ASN A 102 -13.25 17.17 -6.99
CA ASN A 102 -14.23 16.71 -6.02
C ASN A 102 -14.92 15.42 -6.50
N ALA A 103 -14.15 14.32 -6.48
CA ALA A 103 -14.50 13.05 -7.13
C ALA A 103 -15.77 12.42 -6.57
N VAL A 104 -16.07 12.69 -5.29
CA VAL A 104 -17.27 12.18 -4.61
C VAL A 104 -18.57 12.73 -5.21
N TYR A 105 -18.58 13.97 -5.69
CA TYR A 105 -19.78 14.57 -6.30
C TYR A 105 -20.06 14.01 -7.70
N TRP A 106 -19.01 13.58 -8.40
CA TRP A 106 -19.10 13.13 -9.80
C TRP A 106 -19.26 11.61 -9.91
N PHE A 107 -18.78 10.86 -8.92
CA PHE A 107 -18.73 9.42 -8.97
C PHE A 107 -19.19 8.79 -7.64
N PRO A 108 -20.39 8.17 -7.61
CA PRO A 108 -20.85 7.47 -6.41
C PRO A 108 -19.91 6.30 -6.08
N PHE A 109 -19.75 6.01 -4.79
CA PHE A 109 -18.83 4.98 -4.28
C PHE A 109 -17.34 5.20 -4.59
N TYR A 110 -16.92 6.42 -4.95
CA TYR A 110 -15.52 6.74 -5.25
C TYR A 110 -14.51 6.19 -4.22
N TYR A 111 -14.77 6.37 -2.92
CA TYR A 111 -13.86 5.87 -1.88
C TYR A 111 -13.80 4.34 -1.80
N VAL A 112 -14.83 3.61 -2.22
CA VAL A 112 -14.76 2.15 -2.32
C VAL A 112 -13.80 1.74 -3.42
N PHE A 113 -13.87 2.39 -4.58
CA PHE A 113 -12.94 2.14 -5.68
C PHE A 113 -11.51 2.54 -5.30
N LYS A 114 -11.33 3.72 -4.68
CA LYS A 114 -10.04 4.16 -4.17
C LYS A 114 -9.49 3.16 -3.15
N PHE A 115 -10.34 2.67 -2.23
CA PHE A 115 -9.97 1.67 -1.23
C PHE A 115 -9.46 0.38 -1.86
N ILE A 116 -10.21 -0.18 -2.83
CA ILE A 116 -9.81 -1.40 -3.53
C ILE A 116 -8.48 -1.19 -4.28
N LEU A 117 -8.32 -0.04 -4.94
CA LEU A 117 -7.09 0.30 -5.67
C LEU A 117 -5.89 0.44 -4.73
N VAL A 118 -6.05 1.16 -3.62
CA VAL A 118 -5.00 1.33 -2.60
C VAL A 118 -4.64 -0.01 -1.96
N LEU A 119 -5.65 -0.83 -1.60
CA LEU A 119 -5.42 -2.16 -1.04
C LEU A 119 -4.70 -3.08 -2.04
N TRP A 120 -5.11 -3.06 -3.31
CA TRP A 120 -4.45 -3.82 -4.37
C TRP A 120 -3.00 -3.38 -4.60
N MET A 121 -2.70 -2.09 -4.46
CA MET A 121 -1.32 -1.59 -4.54
C MET A 121 -0.47 -1.93 -3.32
N ALA A 122 -1.08 -1.94 -2.13
CA ALA A 122 -0.40 -2.17 -0.85
C ALA A 122 -0.05 -3.64 -0.61
N LEU A 123 -0.72 -4.58 -1.29
CA LEU A 123 -0.45 -5.99 -1.16
C LEU A 123 0.88 -6.37 -1.86
N PRO A 124 1.85 -6.97 -1.14
CA PRO A 124 3.15 -7.32 -1.73
C PRO A 124 3.06 -8.43 -2.79
N MET A 125 2.01 -9.27 -2.74
CA MET A 125 1.81 -10.36 -3.71
C MET A 125 1.39 -9.89 -5.10
N THR A 126 0.67 -8.78 -5.20
CA THR A 126 0.07 -8.32 -6.47
C THR A 126 1.02 -7.44 -7.28
N ASN A 127 2.07 -6.89 -6.65
CA ASN A 127 2.95 -5.88 -7.26
C ASN A 127 2.17 -4.72 -7.92
N GLY A 128 0.99 -4.39 -7.37
CA GLY A 128 0.05 -3.47 -8.02
C GLY A 128 0.61 -2.07 -8.21
N ALA A 129 1.37 -1.58 -7.23
CA ALA A 129 2.07 -0.30 -7.33
C ALA A 129 3.05 -0.25 -8.52
N GLN A 130 3.79 -1.34 -8.78
CA GLN A 130 4.74 -1.39 -9.89
C GLN A 130 4.02 -1.33 -11.25
N VAL A 131 2.86 -1.98 -11.36
CA VAL A 131 2.03 -1.91 -12.57
C VAL A 131 1.60 -0.47 -12.84
N VAL A 132 1.02 0.22 -11.84
CA VAL A 132 0.58 1.61 -12.00
C VAL A 132 1.77 2.54 -12.27
N PHE A 133 2.90 2.32 -11.59
CA PHE A 133 4.10 3.09 -11.80
C PHE A 133 4.57 2.97 -13.26
N ARG A 134 4.70 1.76 -13.80
CA ARG A 134 5.17 1.53 -15.17
C ARG A 134 4.17 2.01 -16.23
N SER A 135 2.87 1.91 -15.95
CA SER A 135 1.81 2.26 -16.90
C SER A 135 1.47 3.75 -16.92
N VAL A 136 1.57 4.46 -15.80
CA VAL A 136 1.10 5.85 -15.67
C VAL A 136 2.26 6.79 -15.33
N ILE A 137 2.98 6.53 -14.25
CA ILE A 137 4.01 7.46 -13.75
C ILE A 137 5.23 7.49 -14.67
N GLN A 138 5.77 6.32 -15.02
CA GLN A 138 6.96 6.18 -15.84
C GLN A 138 6.82 6.88 -17.21
N PRO A 139 5.74 6.71 -18.02
CA PRO A 139 5.64 7.42 -19.29
C PRO A 139 5.48 8.93 -19.13
N VAL A 140 4.80 9.40 -18.08
CA VAL A 140 4.61 10.84 -17.82
C VAL A 140 5.93 11.51 -17.41
N PHE A 141 6.72 10.85 -16.57
CA PHE A 141 7.92 11.45 -15.96
C PHE A 141 9.25 11.05 -16.61
N SER A 142 9.30 9.94 -17.37
CA SER A 142 10.54 9.46 -18.03
C SER A 142 11.21 10.54 -18.86
N ARG A 143 10.44 11.36 -19.59
CA ARG A 143 10.98 12.45 -20.43
C ARG A 143 11.75 13.51 -19.64
N PHE A 144 11.43 13.71 -18.36
CA PHE A 144 12.11 14.68 -17.50
C PHE A 144 13.37 14.10 -16.83
N PHE A 145 13.37 12.80 -16.51
CA PHE A 145 14.48 12.15 -15.84
C PHE A 145 15.51 11.51 -16.78
N SER A 146 15.13 11.15 -18.01
CA SER A 146 16.04 10.61 -19.03
C SER A 146 17.08 11.63 -19.52
N THR A 147 16.83 12.94 -19.37
CA THR A 147 17.72 14.01 -19.85
C THR A 147 18.79 14.40 -18.82
N THR A 148 18.54 14.19 -17.53
CA THR A 148 19.42 14.66 -16.45
C THR A 148 20.56 13.69 -16.13
N GLY A 149 20.37 12.39 -16.40
CA GLY A 149 21.42 11.37 -16.20
C GLY A 149 22.56 11.42 -17.22
N SER A 150 22.27 11.76 -18.48
CA SER A 150 23.30 11.90 -19.53
C SER A 150 24.10 13.18 -19.31
N THR A 151 23.47 14.34 -19.16
CA THR A 151 24.20 15.61 -19.17
C THR A 151 25.25 15.74 -18.05
N ALA A 152 24.93 15.37 -16.80
CA ALA A 152 25.86 15.50 -15.68
C ALA A 152 26.93 14.39 -15.66
N ALA A 153 26.58 13.17 -16.06
CA ALA A 153 27.53 12.06 -16.18
C ALA A 153 28.47 12.28 -17.38
N ASP A 154 27.95 12.76 -18.50
CA ASP A 154 28.72 13.11 -19.71
C ASP A 154 29.62 14.32 -19.47
N LEU A 155 29.18 15.33 -18.71
CA LEU A 155 30.02 16.46 -18.29
C LEU A 155 31.17 16.01 -17.38
N ARG A 156 30.91 15.15 -16.39
CA ARG A 156 31.96 14.58 -15.53
C ARG A 156 32.93 13.71 -16.34
N ALA A 157 32.42 12.84 -17.19
CA ALA A 157 33.24 12.00 -18.06
C ALA A 157 34.13 12.85 -18.99
N LYS A 158 33.60 13.97 -19.52
CA LYS A 158 34.36 14.90 -20.37
C LYS A 158 35.43 15.65 -19.59
N VAL A 159 35.13 16.12 -18.37
CA VAL A 159 36.12 16.76 -17.48
C VAL A 159 37.22 15.79 -17.06
N ASP A 160 36.87 14.55 -16.69
CA ASP A 160 37.84 13.51 -16.33
C ASP A 160 38.71 13.07 -17.52
N SER A 161 38.16 13.08 -18.74
CA SER A 161 38.93 12.80 -19.96
C SER A 161 39.89 13.94 -20.33
N ALA A 162 39.48 15.19 -20.10
CA ALA A 162 40.31 16.37 -20.35
C ALA A 162 41.45 16.51 -19.32
N GLY A 163 41.21 16.19 -18.05
CA GLY A 163 42.23 16.21 -17.01
C GLY A 163 43.29 15.10 -17.11
N LYS A 164 43.05 14.05 -17.91
CA LYS A 164 44.01 12.96 -18.15
C LYS A 164 44.92 13.17 -19.36
N SER A 165 44.68 14.23 -20.14
CA SER A 165 45.46 14.56 -21.35
C SER A 165 46.47 15.69 -21.12
N GLN A 166 46.78 16.01 -19.86
CA GLN A 166 47.76 17.02 -19.47
C GLN A 166 48.87 16.41 -18.61
#